data_AF-A0A6J6GNV0-F1
#
_entry.id   AF-A0A6J6GNV0-F1
#
_cell.length_a   1.000
_cell.length_b   1.000
_cell.length_c   1.000
_cell.angle_alpha   90.00
_cell.angle_beta   90.00
_cell.angle_gamma   90.00
#
_symmetry.space_group_name_H-M   'P 1'
#
loop_
_entity.id
_entity.type
_entity.pdbx_description
1 polymer ?
#
loop_
_entity_poly.entity_id
_entity_poly.type
_entity_poly.pdbx_seq_one_letter_code
_entity_poly.pdbx_strand_id
1 'polypeptide(L)'
;MGVIMKTRDRSWSHSVRLAGVVTVLHALLLAGCTKYDHATALIAPQARYFQTPTSASEIPNELVDTIAETDILLLGESHYVTEHHQLLALLVPRLHERGFRLFLTEANHATGWVFDEYVTGRRNSLTPAQSSLDSSWLEAARALNAQLRAAGREREQMRVRAIDVNHWRSVYREAAIELAGRSGNEQLVKRIQALPRTDAPGYRESLESLAADAGAAQDRMGLTESDFATLKDMTRVEIVSSRFRGRYSWTEREGAMYDAIVAAVGSLGQGEKAVIHCGMMHAQLSHVWDQESFQSWSVFGVRLAEYARQSSKRIFSLACFGARGEDKRNFRDSKRYPFDIADQARADSLSRAVDAAANGRIAFVDLRNTGVTDAALIDFGSGMSSTARPGEQFSAILMYPRASVLPSSVWYETNFRD
;
A
#
# COMPACT_ATOMS: atom_id res chain seq x y z
N MET A 1 40.68 11.83 85.91
CA MET A 1 41.41 11.55 84.66
C MET A 1 40.58 10.52 83.90
N GLY A 2 39.67 10.84 82.97
CA GLY A 2 39.87 11.59 81.72
C GLY A 2 40.73 10.73 80.78
N VAL A 3 40.22 10.01 79.78
CA VAL A 3 39.76 10.44 78.43
C VAL A 3 38.97 9.27 77.80
N ILE A 4 37.66 9.38 77.55
CA ILE A 4 36.93 9.65 76.28
C ILE A 4 37.19 8.68 75.10
N MET A 5 36.17 7.85 74.84
CA MET A 5 35.83 7.12 73.60
C MET A 5 35.65 8.08 72.40
N LYS A 6 36.15 7.69 71.22
CA LYS A 6 35.71 8.21 69.92
C LYS A 6 35.95 7.17 68.80
N THR A 7 34.96 6.31 68.55
CA THR A 7 34.79 5.63 67.26
C THR A 7 33.75 6.43 66.47
N ARG A 8 34.18 7.01 65.35
CA ARG A 8 33.39 7.92 64.51
C ARG A 8 32.74 7.13 63.38
N ASP A 9 31.43 7.30 63.27
CA ASP A 9 30.56 6.87 62.17
C ASP A 9 31.15 7.10 60.77
N ARG A 10 31.19 6.04 59.97
CA ARG A 10 31.32 6.08 58.51
C ARG A 10 30.51 4.94 57.87
N SER A 11 29.18 5.00 57.97
CA SER A 11 28.31 4.08 57.20
C SER A 11 27.16 4.79 56.45
N TRP A 12 27.03 6.11 56.56
CA TRP A 12 25.87 6.84 56.01
C TRP A 12 26.06 7.45 54.61
N SER A 13 27.25 7.41 54.00
CA SER A 13 27.50 8.05 52.70
C SER A 13 27.33 7.15 51.46
N HIS A 14 27.22 5.83 51.63
CA HIS A 14 27.03 4.90 50.49
C HIS A 14 25.55 4.66 50.16
N SER A 15 24.67 4.62 51.15
CA SER A 15 23.23 4.36 50.93
C SER A 15 22.52 5.52 50.22
N VAL A 16 22.94 6.77 50.45
CA VAL A 16 22.37 7.96 49.79
C VAL A 16 22.77 8.05 48.31
N ARG A 17 23.97 7.59 47.95
CA ARG A 17 24.43 7.56 46.54
C ARG A 17 23.74 6.46 45.74
N LEU A 18 23.47 5.28 46.32
CA LEU A 18 22.69 4.24 45.65
C LEU A 18 21.21 4.63 45.46
N ALA A 19 20.58 5.24 46.47
CA ALA A 19 19.21 5.73 46.35
C ALA A 19 19.06 6.79 45.26
N GLY A 20 20.01 7.75 45.17
CA GLY A 20 20.02 8.76 44.12
C GLY A 20 20.18 8.19 42.70
N VAL A 21 21.05 7.19 42.53
CA VAL A 21 21.25 6.51 41.22
C VAL A 21 20.02 5.68 40.83
N VAL A 22 19.38 4.99 41.78
CA VAL A 22 18.15 4.22 41.53
C VAL A 22 16.98 5.14 41.16
N THR A 23 16.81 6.28 41.83
CA THR A 23 15.76 7.26 41.50
C THR A 23 15.99 7.93 40.15
N VAL A 24 17.23 8.25 39.79
CA VAL A 24 17.57 8.80 38.47
C VAL A 24 17.37 7.74 37.38
N LEU A 25 17.74 6.47 37.61
CA LEU A 25 17.42 5.39 36.66
C LEU A 25 15.91 5.18 36.52
N HIS A 26 15.14 5.20 37.61
CA HIS A 26 13.67 5.09 37.54
C HIS A 26 13.04 6.28 36.83
N ALA A 27 13.51 7.50 37.08
CA ALA A 27 13.04 8.70 36.39
C ALA A 27 13.40 8.68 34.89
N LEU A 28 14.58 8.17 34.51
CA LEU A 28 14.99 8.00 33.12
C LEU A 28 14.21 6.86 32.43
N LEU A 29 13.90 5.77 33.14
CA LEU A 29 13.05 4.68 32.64
C LEU A 29 11.60 5.14 32.46
N LEU A 30 11.05 5.90 33.41
CA LEU A 30 9.71 6.47 33.32
C LEU A 30 9.60 7.55 32.24
N ALA A 31 10.60 8.44 32.10
CA ALA A 31 10.64 9.43 31.03
C ALA A 31 10.79 8.82 29.63
N GLY A 32 11.39 7.63 29.52
CA GLY A 32 11.43 6.85 28.29
C GLY A 32 10.07 6.23 27.90
N CYS A 33 9.20 5.99 28.88
CA CYS A 33 7.87 5.38 28.69
C CYS A 33 6.76 6.37 28.30
N THR A 34 6.97 7.69 28.42
CA THR A 34 5.95 8.74 28.22
C THR A 34 6.38 9.80 27.19
N LYS A 35 7.36 9.50 26.33
CA LYS A 35 7.97 10.47 25.41
C LYS A 35 6.93 11.12 24.49
N TYR A 36 5.88 10.38 24.13
CA TYR A 36 4.89 10.83 23.15
C TYR A 36 3.52 11.19 23.76
N ASP A 37 3.37 11.18 25.08
CA ASP A 37 2.10 11.43 25.77
C ASP A 37 1.46 12.76 25.38
N HIS A 38 2.26 13.83 25.28
CA HIS A 38 1.74 15.15 24.90
C HIS A 38 1.16 15.15 23.49
N ALA A 39 1.88 14.57 22.52
CA ALA A 39 1.39 14.46 21.15
C ALA A 39 0.12 13.59 21.08
N THR A 40 0.13 12.44 21.76
CA THR A 40 -1.01 11.53 21.84
C THR A 40 -2.25 12.20 22.44
N ALA A 41 -2.08 12.95 23.54
CA ALA A 41 -3.18 13.67 24.20
C ALA A 41 -3.78 14.79 23.34
N LEU A 42 -2.99 15.40 22.45
CA LEU A 42 -3.48 16.42 21.51
C LEU A 42 -4.18 15.81 20.30
N ILE A 43 -3.66 14.70 19.76
CA ILE A 43 -4.14 14.11 18.50
C ILE A 43 -5.35 13.20 18.75
N ALA A 44 -5.31 12.31 19.74
CA ALA A 44 -6.34 11.29 19.93
C ALA A 44 -7.78 11.86 20.05
N PRO A 45 -8.04 12.99 20.74
CA PRO A 45 -9.38 13.59 20.79
C PRO A 45 -9.91 14.11 19.45
N GLN A 46 -9.04 14.27 18.45
CA GLN A 46 -9.42 14.73 17.10
C GLN A 46 -9.95 13.58 16.22
N ALA A 47 -9.78 12.33 16.68
CA ALA A 47 -10.23 11.15 15.95
C ALA A 47 -11.75 11.16 15.70
N ARG A 48 -12.12 10.61 14.55
CA ARG A 48 -13.51 10.35 14.16
C ARG A 48 -13.78 8.86 14.24
N TYR A 49 -14.90 8.52 14.87
CA TYR A 49 -15.28 7.13 15.11
C TYR A 49 -16.60 6.81 14.43
N PHE A 50 -16.62 5.73 13.66
CA PHE A 50 -17.82 5.28 12.96
C PHE A 50 -17.89 3.76 12.91
N GLN A 51 -19.10 3.23 12.75
CA GLN A 51 -19.31 1.79 12.65
C GLN A 51 -18.70 1.24 11.36
N THR A 52 -18.35 -0.05 11.35
CA THR A 52 -17.93 -0.72 10.11
C THR A 52 -19.05 -0.60 9.08
N PRO A 53 -18.84 0.09 7.95
CA PRO A 53 -19.90 0.33 6.98
C PRO A 53 -20.26 -0.97 6.26
N THR A 54 -21.55 -1.16 6.03
CA THR A 54 -22.10 -2.25 5.22
C THR A 54 -22.60 -1.76 3.85
N SER A 55 -22.67 -0.44 3.67
CA SER A 55 -23.05 0.22 2.43
C SER A 55 -22.23 1.49 2.19
N ALA A 56 -22.14 1.94 0.93
CA ALA A 56 -21.37 3.13 0.57
C ALA A 56 -21.89 4.41 1.26
N SER A 57 -23.19 4.49 1.55
CA SER A 57 -23.81 5.62 2.26
C SER A 57 -23.46 5.68 3.75
N GLU A 58 -22.99 4.58 4.34
CA GLU A 58 -22.56 4.54 5.75
C GLU A 58 -21.12 5.06 5.94
N ILE A 59 -20.36 5.23 4.84
CA ILE A 59 -19.06 5.88 4.92
C ILE A 59 -19.27 7.38 5.24
N PRO A 60 -18.68 7.91 6.34
CA PRO A 60 -18.84 9.31 6.72
C PRO A 60 -18.41 10.26 5.60
N ASN A 61 -19.21 11.30 5.36
CA ASN A 61 -18.89 12.31 4.35
C ASN A 61 -17.58 13.02 4.66
N GLU A 62 -17.30 13.26 5.94
CA GLU A 62 -16.09 13.91 6.39
C GLU A 62 -14.83 13.15 5.96
N LEU A 63 -14.82 11.81 6.05
CA LEU A 63 -13.71 10.98 5.55
C LEU A 63 -13.50 11.21 4.05
N VAL A 64 -14.59 11.13 3.29
CA VAL A 64 -14.58 11.28 1.83
C VAL A 64 -14.17 12.70 1.43
N ASP A 65 -14.64 13.71 2.14
CA ASP A 65 -14.33 15.13 1.90
C ASP A 65 -12.87 15.44 2.20
N THR A 66 -12.34 14.96 3.32
CA THR A 66 -10.91 15.08 3.65
C THR A 66 -10.03 14.48 2.55
N ILE A 67 -10.41 13.30 2.03
CA ILE A 67 -9.70 12.66 0.92
C ILE A 67 -9.89 13.43 -0.40
N ALA A 68 -11.09 13.95 -0.67
CA ALA A 68 -11.45 14.59 -1.93
C ALA A 68 -10.67 15.87 -2.23
N GLU A 69 -10.04 16.48 -1.22
CA GLU A 69 -9.12 17.61 -1.36
C GLU A 69 -7.80 17.26 -2.07
N THR A 70 -7.58 16.01 -2.45
CA THR A 70 -6.36 15.58 -3.15
C THR A 70 -6.58 15.38 -4.65
N ASP A 71 -5.49 15.28 -5.40
CA ASP A 71 -5.47 14.84 -6.80
C ASP A 71 -4.90 13.41 -6.92
N ILE A 72 -4.06 13.01 -5.96
CA ILE A 72 -3.47 11.68 -5.83
C ILE A 72 -3.75 11.16 -4.41
N LEU A 73 -4.39 10.00 -4.30
CA LEU A 73 -4.65 9.32 -3.04
C LEU A 73 -3.79 8.05 -2.96
N LEU A 74 -2.93 7.93 -1.95
CA LEU A 74 -2.26 6.69 -1.57
C LEU A 74 -3.10 6.01 -0.47
N LEU A 75 -3.57 4.79 -0.74
CA LEU A 75 -4.21 3.91 0.23
C LEU A 75 -3.20 2.83 0.61
N GLY A 76 -2.49 3.08 1.71
CA GLY A 76 -1.48 2.19 2.27
C GLY A 76 -2.11 1.12 3.16
N GLU A 77 -2.04 -0.15 2.78
CA GLU A 77 -2.63 -1.26 3.53
C GLU A 77 -1.61 -2.09 4.32
N SER A 78 -2.08 -2.70 5.40
CA SER A 78 -1.59 -4.02 5.81
C SER A 78 -2.13 -5.06 4.82
N HIS A 79 -1.23 -5.80 4.16
CA HIS A 79 -1.64 -6.74 3.11
C HIS A 79 -2.60 -7.83 3.61
N TYR A 80 -3.51 -8.24 2.72
CA TYR A 80 -4.43 -9.37 2.92
C TYR A 80 -5.43 -9.17 4.06
N VAL A 81 -5.85 -7.93 4.35
CA VAL A 81 -6.84 -7.64 5.40
C VAL A 81 -8.25 -7.54 4.83
N THR A 82 -9.14 -8.45 5.21
CA THR A 82 -10.53 -8.52 4.69
C THR A 82 -11.26 -7.19 4.82
N GLU A 83 -11.18 -6.56 5.99
CA GLU A 83 -11.90 -5.34 6.34
C GLU A 83 -11.44 -4.16 5.47
N HIS A 84 -10.17 -4.14 5.06
CA HIS A 84 -9.66 -3.14 4.12
C HIS A 84 -10.27 -3.31 2.73
N HIS A 85 -10.29 -4.54 2.20
CA HIS A 85 -10.88 -4.81 0.88
C HIS A 85 -12.39 -4.55 0.86
N GLN A 86 -13.10 -4.84 1.96
CA GLN A 86 -14.51 -4.53 2.12
C GLN A 86 -14.77 -3.02 2.16
N LEU A 87 -14.00 -2.27 2.96
CA LEU A 87 -14.10 -0.81 3.01
C LEU A 87 -13.79 -0.20 1.63
N LEU A 88 -12.75 -0.69 0.96
CA LEU A 88 -12.33 -0.22 -0.36
C LEU A 88 -13.44 -0.41 -1.40
N ALA A 89 -14.12 -1.56 -1.41
CA ALA A 89 -15.26 -1.82 -2.28
C ALA A 89 -16.40 -0.80 -2.09
N LEU A 90 -16.64 -0.36 -0.85
CA LEU A 90 -17.64 0.67 -0.53
C LEU A 90 -17.14 2.09 -0.81
N LEU A 91 -15.82 2.32 -0.71
CA LEU A 91 -15.19 3.64 -0.89
C LEU A 91 -15.03 4.01 -2.37
N VAL A 92 -14.74 3.05 -3.25
CA VAL A 92 -14.59 3.28 -4.71
C VAL A 92 -15.71 4.13 -5.32
N PRO A 93 -17.02 3.82 -5.16
CA PRO A 93 -18.08 4.67 -5.72
C PRO A 93 -18.11 6.08 -5.10
N ARG A 94 -17.82 6.22 -3.80
CA ARG A 94 -17.75 7.53 -3.13
C ARG A 94 -16.59 8.37 -3.64
N LEU A 95 -15.45 7.77 -3.94
CA LEU A 95 -14.31 8.45 -4.57
C LEU A 95 -14.64 8.85 -6.02
N HIS A 96 -15.35 8.00 -6.76
CA HIS A 96 -15.79 8.35 -8.11
C HIS A 96 -16.65 9.62 -8.13
N GLU A 97 -17.58 9.78 -7.18
CA GLU A 97 -18.38 11.02 -7.03
C GLU A 97 -17.49 12.27 -6.85
N ARG A 98 -16.26 12.12 -6.38
CA ARG A 98 -15.28 13.19 -6.09
C ARG A 98 -14.22 13.40 -7.18
N GLY A 99 -14.44 12.81 -8.36
CA GLY A 99 -13.59 13.01 -9.54
C GLY A 99 -12.47 11.98 -9.69
N PHE A 100 -12.39 10.97 -8.82
CA PHE A 100 -11.46 9.87 -9.04
C PHE A 100 -11.92 9.03 -10.24
N ARG A 101 -11.03 8.82 -11.20
CA ARG A 101 -11.30 8.11 -12.46
C ARG A 101 -10.30 7.00 -12.74
N LEU A 102 -9.18 6.97 -12.03
CA LEU A 102 -8.13 5.98 -12.20
C LEU A 102 -7.83 5.30 -10.86
N PHE A 103 -7.85 3.97 -10.87
CA PHE A 103 -7.47 3.12 -9.75
C PHE A 103 -6.20 2.33 -10.11
N LEU A 104 -5.13 2.60 -9.39
CA LEU A 104 -3.85 1.92 -9.51
C LEU A 104 -3.73 0.91 -8.35
N THR A 105 -3.31 -0.31 -8.63
CA THR A 105 -3.12 -1.34 -7.61
C THR A 105 -1.72 -1.96 -7.69
N GLU A 106 -1.11 -2.22 -6.53
CA GLU A 106 0.11 -3.01 -6.38
C GLU A 106 -0.14 -4.48 -6.70
N ALA A 107 -0.29 -4.77 -7.99
CA ALA A 107 -0.40 -6.11 -8.56
C ALA A 107 0.55 -6.24 -9.75
N ASN A 108 0.79 -7.48 -10.21
CA ASN A 108 1.64 -7.76 -11.37
C ASN A 108 1.22 -6.92 -12.59
N HIS A 109 2.14 -6.11 -13.14
CA HIS A 109 1.88 -5.19 -14.26
C HIS A 109 1.07 -5.82 -15.41
N ALA A 110 1.43 -7.05 -15.78
CA ALA A 110 0.86 -7.73 -16.92
C ALA A 110 -0.64 -8.08 -16.76
N THR A 111 -1.20 -8.06 -15.54
CA THR A 111 -2.65 -8.25 -15.31
C THR A 111 -3.44 -6.95 -15.43
N GLY A 112 -2.79 -5.78 -15.44
CA GLY A 112 -3.45 -4.49 -15.36
C GLY A 112 -4.44 -4.21 -16.49
N TRP A 113 -4.13 -4.64 -17.72
CA TRP A 113 -5.05 -4.47 -18.85
C TRP A 113 -6.26 -5.42 -18.77
N VAL A 114 -6.09 -6.63 -18.22
CA VAL A 114 -7.17 -7.59 -17.98
C VAL A 114 -8.14 -7.03 -16.94
N PHE A 115 -7.63 -6.43 -15.86
CA PHE A 115 -8.45 -5.76 -14.85
C PHE A 115 -9.25 -4.61 -15.43
N ASP A 116 -8.62 -3.78 -16.25
CA ASP A 116 -9.29 -2.64 -16.89
C ASP A 116 -10.43 -3.09 -17.82
N GLU A 117 -10.21 -4.11 -18.63
CA GLU A 117 -11.26 -4.69 -19.47
C GLU A 117 -12.39 -5.28 -18.65
N TYR A 118 -12.05 -5.92 -17.54
CA TYR A 118 -13.04 -6.46 -16.63
C TYR A 118 -13.91 -5.37 -16.03
N VAL A 119 -13.32 -4.32 -15.45
CA VAL A 119 -14.13 -3.23 -14.86
C VAL A 119 -14.88 -2.43 -15.91
N THR A 120 -14.32 -2.28 -17.12
CA THR A 120 -14.98 -1.54 -18.21
C THR A 120 -16.05 -2.34 -18.96
N GLY A 121 -16.20 -3.64 -18.65
CA GLY A 121 -17.21 -4.50 -19.26
C GLY A 121 -16.80 -5.11 -20.61
N ARG A 122 -15.56 -4.91 -21.05
CA ARG A 122 -15.01 -5.52 -22.28
C ARG A 122 -14.66 -7.01 -22.09
N ARG A 123 -14.52 -7.43 -20.83
CA ARG A 123 -14.34 -8.83 -20.41
C ARG A 123 -15.42 -9.22 -19.41
N ASN A 124 -15.87 -10.48 -19.45
CA ASN A 124 -16.95 -10.96 -18.60
C ASN A 124 -16.50 -11.58 -17.27
N SER A 125 -15.28 -12.10 -17.17
CA SER A 125 -14.80 -12.82 -16.00
C SER A 125 -13.28 -12.73 -15.86
N LEU A 126 -12.79 -12.85 -14.64
CA LEU A 126 -11.38 -13.06 -14.30
C LEU A 126 -11.19 -14.48 -13.78
N THR A 127 -10.01 -15.06 -13.98
CA THR A 127 -9.66 -16.33 -13.32
C THR A 127 -9.37 -16.08 -11.84
N PRO A 128 -9.44 -17.11 -10.98
CA PRO A 128 -9.00 -17.00 -9.59
C PRO A 128 -7.55 -16.52 -9.46
N ALA A 129 -6.65 -16.96 -10.34
CA ALA A 129 -5.25 -16.54 -10.35
C ALA A 129 -5.09 -15.03 -10.59
N GLN A 130 -5.97 -14.46 -11.42
CA GLN A 130 -5.96 -13.03 -11.75
C GLN A 130 -6.55 -12.18 -10.64
N SER A 131 -7.64 -12.61 -10.01
CA SER A 131 -8.49 -11.69 -9.22
C SER A 131 -8.56 -11.99 -7.74
N SER A 132 -8.06 -13.12 -7.24
CA SER A 132 -8.38 -13.55 -5.87
C SER A 132 -7.97 -12.51 -4.82
N LEU A 133 -6.80 -11.88 -4.92
CA LEU A 133 -6.39 -10.85 -3.96
C LEU A 133 -7.17 -9.54 -4.09
N ASP A 134 -7.76 -9.25 -5.25
CA ASP A 134 -8.31 -7.93 -5.59
C ASP A 134 -9.83 -7.92 -5.82
N SER A 135 -10.46 -9.09 -5.74
CA SER A 135 -11.83 -9.33 -6.20
C SER A 135 -12.86 -8.35 -5.65
N SER A 136 -12.82 -8.05 -4.35
CA SER A 136 -13.87 -7.24 -3.70
C SER A 136 -14.01 -5.84 -4.30
N TRP A 137 -12.90 -5.13 -4.51
CA TRP A 137 -12.93 -3.78 -5.06
C TRP A 137 -13.04 -3.77 -6.58
N LEU A 138 -12.51 -4.79 -7.28
CA LEU A 138 -12.70 -4.98 -8.73
C LEU A 138 -14.18 -5.16 -9.08
N GLU A 139 -14.92 -5.95 -8.30
CA GLU A 139 -16.37 -6.12 -8.47
C GLU A 139 -17.13 -4.81 -8.25
N ALA A 140 -16.77 -4.05 -7.21
CA ALA A 140 -17.39 -2.76 -6.95
C ALA A 140 -17.14 -1.77 -8.10
N ALA A 141 -15.92 -1.68 -8.62
CA ALA A 141 -15.57 -0.85 -9.77
C ALA A 141 -16.32 -1.29 -11.04
N ARG A 142 -16.45 -2.60 -11.27
CA ARG A 142 -17.23 -3.15 -12.39
C ARG A 142 -18.72 -2.81 -12.27
N ALA A 143 -19.30 -2.95 -11.08
CA ALA A 143 -20.69 -2.63 -10.81
C ALA A 143 -20.98 -1.14 -11.02
N LEU A 144 -20.14 -0.25 -10.48
CA LEU A 144 -20.18 1.19 -10.73
C LEU A 144 -20.15 1.50 -12.23
N ASN A 145 -19.19 0.93 -12.95
CA ASN A 145 -19.03 1.15 -14.37
C ASN A 145 -20.23 0.63 -15.18
N ALA A 146 -20.86 -0.48 -14.77
CA ALA A 146 -22.08 -0.97 -15.41
C ALA A 146 -23.24 0.03 -15.26
N GLN A 147 -23.39 0.64 -14.08
CA GLN A 147 -24.38 1.70 -13.86
C GLN A 147 -24.09 2.94 -14.71
N LEU A 148 -22.83 3.36 -14.79
CA LEU A 148 -22.42 4.49 -15.63
C LEU A 148 -22.73 4.25 -17.11
N ARG A 149 -22.46 3.05 -17.63
CA ARG A 149 -22.82 2.68 -19.01
C ARG A 149 -24.32 2.69 -19.24
N ALA A 150 -25.10 2.09 -18.34
CA ALA A 150 -26.56 2.10 -18.42
C ALA A 150 -27.16 3.52 -18.39
N ALA A 151 -26.47 4.47 -17.75
CA ALA A 151 -26.85 5.88 -17.69
C ALA A 151 -26.26 6.73 -18.84
N GLY A 152 -25.58 6.14 -19.83
CA GLY A 152 -24.96 6.87 -20.95
C GLY A 152 -23.70 7.67 -20.58
N ARG A 153 -23.10 7.39 -19.42
CA ARG A 153 -21.91 8.06 -18.85
C ARG A 153 -20.64 7.22 -19.02
N GLU A 154 -20.51 6.53 -20.15
CA GLU A 154 -19.39 5.62 -20.45
C GLU A 154 -18.02 6.30 -20.35
N ARG A 155 -17.96 7.60 -20.69
CA ARG A 155 -16.73 8.40 -20.62
C ARG A 155 -16.26 8.67 -19.20
N GLU A 156 -17.10 8.44 -18.19
CA GLU A 156 -16.77 8.67 -16.79
C GLU A 156 -16.36 7.40 -16.06
N GLN A 157 -16.29 6.25 -16.75
CA GLN A 157 -15.94 4.98 -16.13
C GLN A 157 -14.60 5.03 -15.39
N MET A 158 -14.54 4.36 -14.25
CA MET A 158 -13.29 4.11 -13.55
C MET A 158 -12.41 3.16 -14.37
N ARG A 159 -11.17 3.57 -14.59
CA ARG A 159 -10.10 2.77 -15.22
C ARG A 159 -9.25 2.11 -14.14
N VAL A 160 -8.69 0.95 -14.46
CA VAL A 160 -7.80 0.21 -13.56
C VAL A 160 -6.45 -0.04 -14.23
N ARG A 161 -5.37 0.03 -13.44
CA ARG A 161 -4.03 -0.43 -13.84
C ARG A 161 -3.34 -1.14 -12.68
N ALA A 162 -2.53 -2.13 -13.02
CA ALA A 162 -1.57 -2.72 -12.11
C ALA A 162 -0.24 -1.97 -12.26
N ILE A 163 0.45 -1.68 -11.16
CA ILE A 163 1.65 -0.84 -11.16
C ILE A 163 2.93 -1.57 -10.72
N ASP A 164 2.82 -2.78 -10.17
CA ASP A 164 3.99 -3.50 -9.66
C ASP A 164 4.72 -4.26 -10.76
N VAL A 165 5.98 -4.62 -10.52
CA VAL A 165 6.69 -5.58 -11.37
C VAL A 165 5.96 -6.94 -11.37
N ASN A 166 6.23 -7.74 -12.40
CA ASN A 166 5.72 -9.11 -12.44
C ASN A 166 6.52 -9.98 -11.46
N HIS A 167 5.97 -10.25 -10.28
CA HIS A 167 6.56 -11.17 -9.31
C HIS A 167 6.46 -12.62 -9.78
N TRP A 168 5.38 -12.95 -10.47
CA TRP A 168 5.10 -14.30 -10.94
C TRP A 168 5.72 -14.51 -12.31
N ARG A 169 6.42 -15.63 -12.51
CA ARG A 169 7.14 -15.95 -13.74
C ARG A 169 6.20 -16.21 -14.91
N SER A 170 4.97 -16.69 -14.66
CA SER A 170 4.03 -17.03 -15.74
C SER A 170 3.21 -15.84 -16.24
N VAL A 171 2.98 -14.82 -15.40
CA VAL A 171 1.97 -13.78 -15.63
C VAL A 171 2.19 -12.98 -16.91
N TYR A 172 3.45 -12.63 -17.22
CA TYR A 172 3.77 -11.93 -18.46
C TYR A 172 3.46 -12.79 -19.69
N ARG A 173 3.94 -14.05 -19.71
CA ARG A 173 3.76 -14.92 -20.88
C ARG A 173 2.27 -15.18 -21.14
N GLU A 174 1.51 -15.48 -20.09
CA GLU A 174 0.07 -15.71 -20.20
C GLU A 174 -0.66 -14.48 -20.75
N ALA A 175 -0.43 -13.30 -20.17
CA ALA A 175 -1.03 -12.05 -20.62
C ALA A 175 -0.63 -11.68 -22.06
N ALA A 176 0.64 -11.86 -22.41
CA ALA A 176 1.17 -11.56 -23.74
C ALA A 176 0.63 -12.52 -24.81
N ILE A 177 0.49 -13.81 -24.51
CA ILE A 177 -0.16 -14.78 -25.40
C ILE A 177 -1.62 -14.40 -25.62
N GLU A 178 -2.34 -14.04 -24.56
CA GLU A 178 -3.74 -13.67 -24.65
C GLU A 178 -3.94 -12.44 -25.55
N LEU A 179 -3.13 -11.41 -25.33
CA LEU A 179 -3.16 -10.19 -26.12
C LEU A 179 -2.76 -10.45 -27.58
N ALA A 180 -1.70 -11.22 -27.81
CA ALA A 180 -1.26 -11.60 -29.16
C ALA A 180 -2.33 -12.42 -29.91
N GLY A 181 -3.09 -13.27 -29.22
CA GLY A 181 -4.17 -14.04 -29.82
C GLY A 181 -5.24 -13.18 -30.50
N ARG A 182 -5.43 -11.94 -30.06
CA ARG A 182 -6.40 -10.99 -30.64
C ARG A 182 -6.01 -10.47 -32.01
N SER A 183 -4.71 -10.46 -32.31
CA SER A 183 -4.21 -10.00 -33.61
C SER A 183 -4.49 -10.97 -34.76
N GLY A 184 -4.83 -12.23 -34.46
CA GLY A 184 -4.83 -13.32 -35.45
C GLY A 184 -3.42 -13.68 -35.97
N ASN A 185 -2.36 -13.06 -35.44
CA ASN A 185 -0.98 -13.31 -35.86
C ASN A 185 -0.39 -14.52 -35.12
N GLU A 186 -0.56 -15.70 -35.71
CA GLU A 186 -0.02 -16.95 -35.17
C GLU A 186 1.50 -16.90 -34.93
N GLN A 187 2.24 -16.12 -35.72
CA GLN A 187 3.70 -16.01 -35.57
C GLN A 187 4.06 -15.25 -34.31
N LEU A 188 3.31 -14.20 -33.97
CA LEU A 188 3.50 -13.48 -32.71
C LEU A 188 3.21 -14.39 -31.50
N VAL A 189 2.12 -15.15 -31.55
CA VAL A 189 1.77 -16.12 -30.49
C VAL A 189 2.88 -17.17 -30.33
N LYS A 190 3.31 -17.80 -31.43
CA LYS A 190 4.40 -18.79 -31.43
C LYS A 190 5.70 -18.20 -30.88
N ARG A 191 6.02 -16.96 -31.23
CA ARG A 191 7.20 -16.26 -30.74
C ARG A 191 7.17 -16.07 -29.22
N ILE A 192 6.05 -15.63 -28.66
CA ILE A 192 5.90 -15.44 -27.21
C ILE A 192 5.94 -16.80 -26.48
N GLN A 193 5.32 -17.84 -27.05
CA GLN A 193 5.40 -19.21 -26.54
C GLN A 193 6.82 -19.76 -26.55
N ALA A 194 7.61 -19.41 -27.57
CA ALA A 194 9.00 -19.84 -27.72
C ALA A 194 10.01 -19.08 -26.83
N LEU A 195 9.57 -18.05 -26.08
CA LEU A 195 10.44 -17.41 -25.11
C LEU A 195 11.00 -18.45 -24.13
N PRO A 196 12.31 -18.40 -23.79
CA PRO A 196 12.89 -19.31 -22.80
C PRO A 196 12.12 -19.30 -21.48
N ARG A 197 12.26 -20.34 -20.66
CA ARG A 197 11.72 -20.28 -19.29
C ARG A 197 12.28 -19.05 -18.57
N THR A 198 11.48 -18.46 -17.69
CA THR A 198 11.80 -17.19 -17.01
C THR A 198 13.08 -17.26 -16.16
N ASP A 199 13.47 -18.46 -15.73
CA ASP A 199 14.68 -18.78 -14.98
C ASP A 199 15.86 -19.23 -15.87
N ALA A 200 15.67 -19.37 -17.17
CA ALA A 200 16.69 -19.84 -18.09
C ALA A 200 17.61 -18.71 -18.59
N PRO A 201 18.90 -18.99 -18.85
CA PRO A 201 19.77 -18.08 -19.58
C PRO A 201 19.16 -17.68 -20.93
N GLY A 202 19.35 -16.43 -21.35
CA GLY A 202 18.83 -15.94 -22.63
C GLY A 202 17.37 -15.45 -22.59
N TYR A 203 16.64 -15.61 -21.48
CA TYR A 203 15.27 -15.13 -21.37
C TYR A 203 15.16 -13.62 -21.56
N ARG A 204 16.01 -12.85 -20.87
CA ARG A 204 16.02 -11.39 -20.95
C ARG A 204 16.41 -10.91 -22.34
N GLU A 205 17.44 -11.50 -22.93
CA GLU A 205 17.90 -11.18 -24.28
C GLU A 205 16.78 -11.45 -25.32
N SER A 206 15.98 -12.50 -25.10
CA SER A 206 14.81 -12.80 -25.93
C SER A 206 13.68 -11.77 -25.75
N LEU A 207 13.47 -11.25 -24.53
CA LEU A 207 12.52 -10.16 -24.28
C LEU A 207 12.97 -8.84 -24.91
N GLU A 208 14.26 -8.52 -24.80
CA GLU A 208 14.86 -7.33 -25.43
C GLU A 208 14.74 -7.40 -26.95
N SER A 209 14.98 -8.58 -27.54
CA SER A 209 14.72 -8.83 -28.96
C SER A 209 13.24 -8.67 -29.34
N LEU A 210 12.32 -9.21 -28.54
CA LEU A 210 10.88 -9.03 -28.77
C LEU A 210 10.47 -7.55 -28.70
N ALA A 211 11.00 -6.79 -27.73
CA ALA A 211 10.74 -5.36 -27.58
C ALA A 211 11.30 -4.54 -28.76
N ALA A 212 12.50 -4.85 -29.23
CA ALA A 212 13.10 -4.20 -30.39
C ALA A 212 12.28 -4.45 -31.67
N ASP A 213 11.86 -5.69 -31.89
CA ASP A 213 11.07 -6.05 -33.07
C ASP A 213 9.67 -5.46 -33.02
N ALA A 214 9.06 -5.36 -31.83
CA ALA A 214 7.84 -4.59 -31.63
C ALA A 214 8.03 -3.14 -32.10
N GLY A 215 9.11 -2.47 -31.67
CA GLY A 215 9.41 -1.11 -32.09
C GLY A 215 9.60 -0.93 -33.60
N ALA A 216 10.13 -1.93 -34.31
CA ALA A 216 10.47 -1.83 -35.73
C ALA A 216 9.34 -2.26 -36.69
N ALA A 217 8.31 -2.96 -36.21
CA ALA A 217 7.39 -3.68 -37.07
C ALA A 217 5.91 -3.63 -36.62
N GLN A 218 5.44 -2.49 -36.10
CA GLN A 218 4.06 -2.29 -35.64
C GLN A 218 3.01 -2.83 -36.64
N ASP A 219 3.11 -2.42 -37.91
CA ASP A 219 2.16 -2.81 -38.96
C ASP A 219 2.12 -4.32 -39.24
N ARG A 220 3.19 -5.05 -38.89
CA ARG A 220 3.31 -6.50 -39.10
C ARG A 220 2.81 -7.32 -37.92
N MET A 221 2.53 -6.68 -36.78
CA MET A 221 2.05 -7.39 -35.59
C MET A 221 0.57 -7.73 -35.66
N GLY A 222 -0.22 -6.99 -36.44
CA GLY A 222 -1.68 -7.19 -36.53
C GLY A 222 -2.43 -6.79 -35.27
N LEU A 223 -1.78 -6.06 -34.36
CA LEU A 223 -2.38 -5.53 -33.15
C LEU A 223 -3.00 -4.15 -33.42
N THR A 224 -4.07 -3.84 -32.69
CA THR A 224 -4.55 -2.44 -32.62
C THR A 224 -3.48 -1.56 -31.99
N GLU A 225 -3.53 -0.25 -32.21
CA GLU A 225 -2.57 0.68 -31.58
C GLU A 225 -2.57 0.55 -30.04
N SER A 226 -3.74 0.36 -29.44
CA SER A 226 -3.90 0.16 -28.00
C SER A 226 -3.30 -1.17 -27.51
N ASP A 227 -3.54 -2.26 -28.23
CA ASP A 227 -2.98 -3.57 -27.85
C ASP A 227 -1.46 -3.59 -28.07
N PHE A 228 -0.97 -2.96 -29.14
CA PHE A 228 0.46 -2.81 -29.38
C PHE A 228 1.15 -2.00 -28.27
N ALA A 229 0.56 -0.86 -27.86
CA ALA A 229 1.05 -0.07 -26.73
C ALA A 229 1.08 -0.88 -25.43
N THR A 230 0.05 -1.71 -25.20
CA THR A 230 -0.03 -2.60 -24.03
C THR A 230 1.07 -3.66 -24.07
N LEU A 231 1.29 -4.33 -25.21
CA LEU A 231 2.39 -5.29 -25.39
C LEU A 231 3.74 -4.66 -25.13
N LYS A 232 4.00 -3.49 -25.71
CA LYS A 232 5.25 -2.76 -25.54
C LYS A 232 5.52 -2.43 -24.07
N ASP A 233 4.52 -1.91 -23.37
CA ASP A 233 4.67 -1.52 -21.97
C ASP A 233 4.86 -2.74 -21.04
N MET A 234 4.06 -3.81 -21.19
CA MET A 234 4.25 -4.99 -20.35
C MET A 234 5.57 -5.73 -20.65
N THR A 235 6.06 -5.70 -21.89
CA THR A 235 7.38 -6.26 -22.24
C THR A 235 8.50 -5.46 -21.61
N ARG A 236 8.40 -4.11 -21.62
CA ARG A 236 9.36 -3.23 -20.94
C ARG A 236 9.42 -3.51 -19.44
N VAL A 237 8.27 -3.64 -18.79
CA VAL A 237 8.22 -3.94 -17.35
C VAL A 237 8.69 -5.36 -17.06
N GLU A 238 8.44 -6.33 -17.94
CA GLU A 238 8.94 -7.69 -17.77
C GLU A 238 10.48 -7.76 -17.85
N ILE A 239 11.13 -6.95 -18.69
CA ILE A 239 12.60 -6.85 -18.70
C ILE A 239 13.12 -6.44 -17.32
N VAL A 240 12.49 -5.45 -16.67
CA VAL A 240 12.83 -5.03 -15.29
C VAL A 240 12.50 -6.15 -14.28
N SER A 241 11.32 -6.76 -14.43
CA SER A 241 10.85 -7.85 -13.56
C SER A 241 11.81 -9.06 -13.58
N SER A 242 12.39 -9.38 -14.75
CA SER A 242 13.38 -10.44 -14.90
C SER A 242 14.64 -10.20 -14.07
N ARG A 243 15.10 -8.93 -13.99
CA ARG A 243 16.26 -8.53 -13.18
C ARG A 243 15.93 -8.57 -11.70
N PHE A 244 14.75 -8.05 -11.34
CA PHE A 244 14.26 -8.09 -9.96
C PHE A 244 14.20 -9.53 -9.43
N ARG A 245 13.61 -10.47 -10.16
CA ARG A 245 13.54 -11.88 -9.71
C ARG A 245 14.91 -12.56 -9.62
N GLY A 246 15.91 -12.11 -10.40
CA GLY A 246 17.26 -12.67 -10.38
C GLY A 246 18.18 -12.10 -9.31
N ARG A 247 17.98 -10.85 -8.89
CA ARG A 247 18.92 -10.12 -7.98
C ARG A 247 18.25 -9.37 -6.82
N TYR A 248 16.92 -9.34 -6.77
CA TYR A 248 16.12 -8.59 -5.79
C TYR A 248 16.50 -7.10 -5.67
N SER A 249 16.60 -6.38 -6.80
CA SER A 249 16.87 -4.94 -6.78
C SER A 249 15.61 -4.12 -6.48
N TRP A 250 15.42 -3.72 -5.22
CA TRP A 250 14.30 -2.86 -4.83
C TRP A 250 14.30 -1.51 -5.54
N THR A 251 15.48 -0.91 -5.77
CA THR A 251 15.62 0.33 -6.55
C THR A 251 15.00 0.21 -7.95
N GLU A 252 15.25 -0.90 -8.66
CA GLU A 252 14.67 -1.11 -9.99
C GLU A 252 13.15 -1.35 -9.92
N ARG A 253 12.65 -2.11 -8.93
CA ARG A 253 11.21 -2.32 -8.71
C ARG A 253 10.50 -0.98 -8.49
N GLU A 254 10.95 -0.21 -7.50
CA GLU A 254 10.38 1.11 -7.17
C GLU A 254 10.53 2.12 -8.30
N GLY A 255 11.61 2.03 -9.07
CA GLY A 255 11.82 2.71 -10.33
C GLY A 255 10.64 2.47 -11.29
N ALA A 256 10.40 1.21 -11.61
CA ALA A 256 9.36 0.80 -12.55
C ALA A 256 7.95 1.16 -12.07
N MET A 257 7.64 0.96 -10.78
CA MET A 257 6.34 1.34 -10.21
C MET A 257 6.10 2.84 -10.32
N TYR A 258 7.08 3.66 -9.92
CA TYR A 258 6.98 5.11 -10.03
C TYR A 258 6.75 5.56 -11.46
N ASP A 259 7.51 5.03 -12.43
CA ASP A 259 7.36 5.40 -13.84
C ASP A 259 5.97 5.04 -14.37
N ALA A 260 5.44 3.87 -14.00
CA ALA A 260 4.09 3.44 -14.35
C ALA A 260 3.03 4.38 -13.75
N ILE A 261 3.18 4.76 -12.49
CA ILE A 261 2.27 5.69 -11.81
C ILE A 261 2.30 7.06 -12.47
N VAL A 262 3.47 7.66 -12.69
CA VAL A 262 3.59 9.00 -13.28
C VAL A 262 3.02 9.02 -14.70
N ALA A 263 3.28 7.98 -15.50
CA ALA A 263 2.67 7.86 -16.82
C ALA A 263 1.15 7.77 -16.75
N ALA A 264 0.61 6.97 -15.82
CA ALA A 264 -0.84 6.81 -15.66
C ALA A 264 -1.51 8.09 -15.15
N VAL A 265 -0.93 8.76 -14.13
CA VAL A 265 -1.41 10.05 -13.61
C VAL A 265 -1.31 11.15 -14.67
N GLY A 266 -0.27 11.13 -15.50
CA GLY A 266 -0.09 12.07 -16.61
C GLY A 266 -1.12 11.90 -17.73
N SER A 267 -1.79 10.75 -17.80
CA SER A 267 -2.84 10.47 -18.80
C SER A 267 -4.24 10.94 -18.39
N LEU A 268 -4.39 11.42 -17.15
CA LEU A 268 -5.66 11.90 -16.61
C LEU A 268 -6.12 13.20 -17.29
N GLY A 269 -7.43 13.30 -17.55
CA GLY A 269 -8.07 14.52 -18.01
C GLY A 269 -8.11 15.60 -16.93
N GLN A 270 -8.51 16.81 -17.35
CA GLN A 270 -8.63 17.95 -16.42
C GLN A 270 -9.62 17.63 -15.29
N GLY A 271 -9.16 17.75 -14.04
CA GLY A 271 -9.97 17.51 -12.85
C GLY A 271 -10.14 16.05 -12.46
N GLU A 272 -9.61 15.11 -13.26
CA GLU A 272 -9.60 13.69 -12.91
C GLU A 272 -8.48 13.38 -11.90
N LYS A 273 -8.74 12.39 -11.03
CA LYS A 273 -7.88 12.03 -9.90
C LYS A 273 -7.54 10.55 -9.89
N ALA A 274 -6.44 10.21 -9.22
CA ALA A 274 -5.95 8.84 -9.09
C ALA A 274 -6.01 8.34 -7.64
N VAL A 275 -6.43 7.09 -7.48
CA VAL A 275 -6.27 6.29 -6.26
C VAL A 275 -5.15 5.28 -6.51
N ILE A 276 -4.28 5.07 -5.52
CA ILE A 276 -3.19 4.10 -5.56
C ILE A 276 -3.30 3.22 -4.32
N HIS A 277 -3.76 1.98 -4.50
CA HIS A 277 -3.83 0.96 -3.47
C HIS A 277 -2.53 0.16 -3.46
N CYS A 278 -1.83 0.18 -2.32
CA CYS A 278 -0.51 -0.42 -2.17
C CYS A 278 -0.23 -0.73 -0.70
N GLY A 279 0.81 -1.52 -0.43
CA GLY A 279 1.31 -1.75 0.91
C GLY A 279 1.70 -0.44 1.58
N MET A 280 1.44 -0.33 2.88
CA MET A 280 1.66 0.89 3.66
C MET A 280 3.10 1.42 3.58
N MET A 281 4.07 0.52 3.39
CA MET A 281 5.47 0.86 3.15
C MET A 281 5.64 1.74 1.92
N HIS A 282 4.94 1.42 0.82
CA HIS A 282 4.98 2.21 -0.41
C HIS A 282 4.24 3.54 -0.31
N ALA A 283 3.28 3.64 0.61
CA ALA A 283 2.43 4.81 0.78
C ALA A 283 3.08 5.94 1.59
N GLN A 284 4.26 5.76 2.20
CA GLN A 284 4.89 6.82 2.98
C GLN A 284 5.31 8.01 2.10
N LEU A 285 5.04 9.23 2.57
CA LEU A 285 5.38 10.50 1.91
C LEU A 285 6.77 11.02 2.29
N SER A 286 7.32 10.50 3.39
CA SER A 286 8.68 10.75 3.86
C SER A 286 9.37 9.41 4.20
N HIS A 287 10.70 9.42 4.20
CA HIS A 287 11.50 8.22 4.43
C HIS A 287 11.64 7.96 5.93
N VAL A 288 10.79 7.09 6.47
CA VAL A 288 10.78 6.75 7.91
C VAL A 288 10.99 5.25 8.11
N TRP A 289 10.42 4.43 7.23
CA TRP A 289 10.67 3.00 7.21
C TRP A 289 11.66 2.64 6.11
N ASP A 290 12.69 1.92 6.53
CA ASP A 290 13.66 1.30 5.65
C ASP A 290 13.26 -0.16 5.42
N GLN A 291 13.33 -0.60 4.16
CA GLN A 291 13.16 -2.00 3.80
C GLN A 291 14.47 -2.79 3.96
N GLU A 292 15.61 -2.10 3.99
CA GLU A 292 16.95 -2.67 4.10
C GLU A 292 17.76 -1.87 5.14
N SER A 293 18.67 -2.53 5.87
CA SER A 293 19.50 -1.84 6.89
C SER A 293 20.32 -0.66 6.36
N PHE A 294 20.58 -0.62 5.04
CA PHE A 294 21.29 0.46 4.36
C PHE A 294 20.60 0.78 3.04
N GLN A 295 19.48 1.48 3.13
CA GLN A 295 18.68 1.86 1.96
C GLN A 295 19.21 3.16 1.32
N SER A 296 19.60 3.09 0.04
CA SER A 296 20.06 4.25 -0.77
C SER A 296 19.04 4.72 -1.80
N TRP A 297 17.86 4.10 -1.82
CA TRP A 297 16.77 4.34 -2.75
C TRP A 297 15.51 4.78 -1.99
N SER A 298 14.55 5.39 -2.65
CA SER A 298 13.28 5.80 -2.02
C SER A 298 12.09 5.09 -2.65
N VAL A 299 11.15 4.72 -1.81
CA VAL A 299 9.87 4.13 -2.22
C VAL A 299 9.08 5.13 -3.07
N PHE A 300 8.17 4.64 -3.91
CA PHE A 300 7.47 5.51 -4.84
C PHE A 300 6.64 6.58 -4.15
N GLY A 301 6.07 6.35 -2.95
CA GLY A 301 5.29 7.36 -2.21
C GLY A 301 6.08 8.64 -1.91
N VAL A 302 7.34 8.49 -1.47
CA VAL A 302 8.25 9.61 -1.19
C VAL A 302 8.57 10.37 -2.48
N ARG A 303 8.83 9.64 -3.57
CA ARG A 303 9.09 10.23 -4.89
C ARG A 303 7.85 10.94 -5.45
N LEU A 304 6.67 10.39 -5.23
CA LEU A 304 5.40 11.00 -5.62
C LEU A 304 5.08 12.26 -4.82
N ALA A 305 5.47 12.31 -3.54
CA ALA A 305 5.34 13.53 -2.74
C ALA A 305 6.19 14.68 -3.30
N GLU A 306 7.40 14.37 -3.81
CA GLU A 306 8.23 15.33 -4.53
C GLU A 306 7.58 15.75 -5.87
N TYR A 307 7.14 14.78 -6.66
CA TYR A 307 6.44 15.04 -7.92
C TYR A 307 5.20 15.93 -7.73
N ALA A 308 4.39 15.67 -6.69
CA ALA A 308 3.20 16.43 -6.37
C ALA A 308 3.57 17.90 -6.04
N ARG A 309 4.60 18.11 -5.22
CA ARG A 309 5.13 19.45 -4.91
C ARG A 309 5.60 20.20 -6.17
N GLN A 310 6.27 19.52 -7.10
CA GLN A 310 6.77 20.12 -8.35
C GLN A 310 5.65 20.40 -9.37
N SER A 311 4.60 19.57 -9.39
CA SER A 311 3.50 19.66 -10.35
C SER A 311 2.28 20.44 -9.85
N SER A 312 2.36 21.03 -8.64
CA SER A 312 1.24 21.66 -7.94
C SER A 312 0.03 20.73 -7.72
N LYS A 313 0.23 19.41 -7.81
CA LYS A 313 -0.78 18.43 -7.45
C LYS A 313 -0.79 18.26 -5.94
N ARG A 314 -1.97 17.98 -5.40
CA ARG A 314 -2.15 17.61 -4.00
C ARG A 314 -2.07 16.10 -3.86
N ILE A 315 -1.39 15.64 -2.83
CA ILE A 315 -1.26 14.23 -2.49
C ILE A 315 -1.76 14.01 -1.06
N PHE A 316 -2.45 12.89 -0.85
CA PHE A 316 -2.93 12.45 0.44
C PHE A 316 -2.56 10.99 0.63
N SER A 317 -1.97 10.64 1.77
CA SER A 317 -1.61 9.26 2.09
C SER A 317 -2.31 8.78 3.34
N LEU A 318 -3.05 7.67 3.22
CA LEU A 318 -3.81 7.04 4.29
C LEU A 318 -3.17 5.71 4.67
N ALA A 319 -2.69 5.59 5.90
CA ALA A 319 -2.24 4.31 6.45
C ALA A 319 -3.40 3.56 7.10
N CYS A 320 -3.70 2.36 6.60
CA CYS A 320 -4.82 1.52 6.98
C CYS A 320 -4.34 0.23 7.66
N PHE A 321 -4.78 -0.02 8.90
CA PHE A 321 -4.35 -1.18 9.68
C PHE A 321 -5.41 -1.61 10.71
N GLY A 322 -5.31 -2.83 11.25
CA GLY A 322 -6.21 -3.31 12.30
C GLY A 322 -5.69 -2.98 13.70
N ALA A 323 -6.60 -2.83 14.67
CA ALA A 323 -6.23 -2.72 16.08
C ALA A 323 -5.91 -4.09 16.70
N ARG A 324 -6.58 -5.15 16.25
CA ARG A 324 -6.37 -6.53 16.74
C ARG A 324 -6.88 -7.53 15.72
N GLY A 325 -6.53 -8.81 15.89
CA GLY A 325 -7.03 -9.90 15.06
C GLY A 325 -5.90 -10.74 14.52
N GLU A 326 -5.91 -11.03 13.22
CA GLU A 326 -4.94 -11.93 12.59
C GLU A 326 -4.29 -11.29 11.37
N ASP A 327 -2.98 -11.49 11.23
CA ASP A 327 -2.23 -11.19 10.02
C ASP A 327 -1.69 -12.47 9.35
N LYS A 328 -1.13 -12.29 8.15
CA LYS A 328 -0.26 -13.28 7.50
C LYS A 328 0.95 -12.59 6.89
N ARG A 329 2.08 -13.29 6.82
CA ARG A 329 3.36 -12.71 6.38
C ARG A 329 3.48 -12.52 4.87
N ASN A 330 2.83 -13.37 4.08
CA ASN A 330 2.82 -13.30 2.62
C ASN A 330 1.65 -14.13 2.07
N PHE A 331 1.30 -13.95 0.80
CA PHE A 331 0.14 -14.59 0.17
C PHE A 331 0.15 -16.13 0.22
N ARG A 332 1.31 -16.79 0.28
CA ARG A 332 1.44 -18.26 0.34
C ARG A 332 1.39 -18.82 1.77
N ASP A 333 1.51 -17.96 2.78
CA ASP A 333 1.54 -18.39 4.18
C ASP A 333 0.14 -18.79 4.64
N SER A 334 -0.01 -20.07 5.03
CA SER A 334 -1.24 -20.62 5.59
C SER A 334 -1.39 -20.35 7.08
N LYS A 335 -0.32 -19.89 7.76
CA LYS A 335 -0.41 -19.49 9.17
C LYS A 335 -1.16 -18.18 9.32
N ARG A 336 -1.78 -18.03 10.49
CA ARG A 336 -2.45 -16.82 10.97
C ARG A 336 -1.74 -16.39 12.25
N TYR A 337 -1.23 -15.17 12.29
CA TYR A 337 -0.52 -14.67 13.46
C TYR A 337 -1.43 -13.70 14.21
N PRO A 338 -1.78 -13.99 15.47
CA PRO A 338 -2.61 -13.09 16.25
C PRO A 338 -1.82 -11.84 16.64
N PHE A 339 -2.51 -10.71 16.67
CA PHE A 339 -1.96 -9.46 17.20
C PHE A 339 -3.04 -8.66 17.93
N ASP A 340 -2.61 -7.83 18.88
CA ASP A 340 -3.45 -6.86 19.58
C ASP A 340 -2.60 -5.63 19.95
N ILE A 341 -3.01 -4.46 19.46
CA ILE A 341 -2.37 -3.17 19.76
C ILE A 341 -2.40 -2.88 21.27
N ALA A 342 -3.44 -3.29 21.99
CA ALA A 342 -3.52 -3.06 23.44
C ALA A 342 -2.37 -3.75 24.20
N ASP A 343 -1.93 -4.91 23.70
CA ASP A 343 -0.88 -5.73 24.30
C ASP A 343 0.52 -5.39 23.75
N GLN A 344 0.62 -5.06 22.46
CA GLN A 344 1.90 -4.92 21.76
C GLN A 344 2.40 -3.48 21.66
N ALA A 345 1.50 -2.50 21.61
CA ALA A 345 1.87 -1.10 21.45
C ALA A 345 2.37 -0.49 22.75
N ARG A 346 3.25 0.51 22.63
CA ARG A 346 3.69 1.28 23.80
C ARG A 346 2.52 2.02 24.43
N ALA A 347 2.62 2.29 25.73
CA ALA A 347 1.58 3.00 26.48
C ALA A 347 1.33 4.42 25.94
N ASP A 348 2.37 5.10 25.46
CA ASP A 348 2.34 6.46 24.92
C ASP A 348 1.98 6.53 23.42
N SER A 349 1.61 5.40 22.81
CA SER A 349 1.27 5.28 21.38
C SER A 349 -0.10 5.88 21.05
N LEU A 350 -0.16 6.65 19.96
CA LEU A 350 -1.41 7.19 19.42
C LEU A 350 -2.40 6.07 19.09
N SER A 351 -1.94 4.99 18.46
CA SER A 351 -2.80 3.87 18.07
C SER A 351 -3.51 3.26 19.26
N ARG A 352 -2.81 3.11 20.39
CA ARG A 352 -3.37 2.56 21.63
C ARG A 352 -4.42 3.48 22.23
N ALA A 353 -4.16 4.79 22.29
CA ALA A 353 -5.12 5.76 22.80
C ALA A 353 -6.38 5.85 21.94
N VAL A 354 -6.20 5.86 20.61
CA VAL A 354 -7.30 5.89 19.64
C VAL A 354 -8.13 4.62 19.71
N ASP A 355 -7.50 3.44 19.84
CA ASP A 355 -8.20 2.15 19.94
C ASP A 355 -9.09 2.09 21.19
N ALA A 356 -8.54 2.49 22.34
CA ALA A 356 -9.29 2.53 23.60
C ALA A 356 -10.54 3.41 23.50
N ALA A 357 -10.44 4.57 22.85
CA ALA A 357 -11.56 5.49 22.64
C ALA A 357 -12.52 5.04 21.52
N ALA A 358 -12.02 4.30 20.52
CA ALA A 358 -12.84 3.77 19.43
C ALA A 358 -13.91 2.80 19.95
N ASN A 359 -13.60 2.01 20.98
CA ASN A 359 -14.53 1.06 21.60
C ASN A 359 -15.22 0.16 20.56
N GLY A 360 -14.42 -0.50 19.71
CA GLY A 360 -14.91 -1.42 18.68
C GLY A 360 -15.42 -0.78 17.39
N ARG A 361 -15.24 0.54 17.21
CA ARG A 361 -15.53 1.28 15.96
C ARG A 361 -14.27 1.44 15.10
N ILE A 362 -14.45 1.78 13.82
CA ILE A 362 -13.36 2.28 12.99
C ILE A 362 -12.96 3.66 13.52
N ALA A 363 -11.66 3.93 13.57
CA ALA A 363 -11.12 5.24 13.89
C ALA A 363 -10.42 5.85 12.68
N PHE A 364 -10.71 7.11 12.38
CA PHE A 364 -10.02 7.91 11.38
C PHE A 364 -9.40 9.14 12.04
N VAL A 365 -8.14 9.42 11.74
CA VAL A 365 -7.41 10.58 12.28
C VAL A 365 -6.69 11.30 11.15
N ASP A 366 -7.09 12.54 10.85
CA ASP A 366 -6.33 13.43 9.96
C ASP A 366 -5.12 13.97 10.74
N LEU A 367 -3.92 13.70 10.23
CA LEU A 367 -2.66 14.04 10.89
C LEU A 367 -2.07 15.37 10.40
N ARG A 368 -2.64 16.01 9.37
CA ARG A 368 -2.06 17.20 8.73
C ARG A 368 -2.13 18.46 9.60
N ASN A 369 -3.17 18.60 10.43
CA ASN A 369 -3.48 19.84 11.15
C ASN A 369 -3.68 19.62 12.66
N THR A 370 -2.85 18.77 13.27
CA THR A 370 -3.04 18.34 14.66
C THR A 370 -2.59 19.36 15.71
N GLY A 371 -1.80 20.37 15.33
CA GLY A 371 -1.15 21.32 16.23
C GLY A 371 0.12 20.78 16.89
N VAL A 372 0.50 19.53 16.62
CA VAL A 372 1.73 18.90 17.13
C VAL A 372 2.89 19.21 16.17
N THR A 373 3.95 19.83 16.68
CA THR A 373 5.14 20.18 15.89
C THR A 373 6.27 19.15 15.99
N ASP A 374 6.23 18.29 17.00
CA ASP A 374 7.23 17.24 17.25
C ASP A 374 6.74 15.87 16.75
N ALA A 375 7.54 14.83 17.01
CA ALA A 375 7.20 13.45 16.70
C ALA A 375 6.00 12.93 17.51
N ALA A 376 5.21 12.05 16.90
CA ALA A 376 4.23 11.21 17.57
C ALA A 376 4.55 9.74 17.32
N LEU A 377 4.31 8.86 18.30
CA LEU A 377 4.44 7.43 18.11
C LEU A 377 3.13 6.83 17.61
N ILE A 378 3.20 6.11 16.49
CA ILE A 378 2.09 5.35 15.92
C ILE A 378 2.57 3.90 15.76
N ASP A 379 1.96 2.96 16.48
CA ASP A 379 2.20 1.53 16.28
C ASP A 379 1.16 0.96 15.32
N PHE A 380 1.60 0.29 14.26
CA PHE A 380 0.72 -0.24 13.20
C PHE A 380 0.45 -1.74 13.35
N GLY A 381 0.89 -2.34 14.46
CA GLY A 381 0.85 -3.78 14.69
C GLY A 381 2.08 -4.51 14.13
N SER A 382 2.26 -5.76 14.56
CA SER A 382 3.25 -6.70 14.01
C SER A 382 4.70 -6.17 13.99
N GLY A 383 5.03 -5.32 14.96
CA GLY A 383 6.37 -4.77 15.15
C GLY A 383 6.71 -3.54 14.29
N MET A 384 5.77 -3.01 13.51
CA MET A 384 5.98 -1.76 12.75
C MET A 384 5.48 -0.54 13.54
N SER A 385 6.31 0.49 13.62
CA SER A 385 5.98 1.75 14.28
C SER A 385 6.60 2.95 13.57
N SER A 386 5.96 4.11 13.71
CA SER A 386 6.47 5.39 13.23
C SER A 386 6.67 6.35 14.38
N THR A 387 7.74 7.14 14.31
CA THR A 387 7.99 8.27 15.22
C THR A 387 8.15 9.59 14.45
N ALA A 388 7.52 9.70 13.28
CA ALA A 388 7.56 10.92 12.48
C ALA A 388 6.68 12.03 13.10
N ARG A 389 6.86 13.27 12.64
CA ARG A 389 5.88 14.32 12.94
C ARG A 389 4.55 13.98 12.26
N PRO A 390 3.39 14.17 12.93
CA PRO A 390 2.08 13.94 12.32
C PRO A 390 1.94 14.65 10.97
N GLY A 391 1.45 13.93 9.96
CA GLY A 391 1.26 14.47 8.61
C GLY A 391 2.47 14.32 7.69
N GLU A 392 3.67 14.04 8.21
CA GLU A 392 4.88 13.92 7.37
C GLU A 392 4.98 12.58 6.65
N GLN A 393 4.84 11.48 7.37
CA GLN A 393 4.93 10.14 6.78
C GLN A 393 3.61 9.76 6.11
N PHE A 394 2.51 9.99 6.80
CA PHE A 394 1.15 9.73 6.34
C PHE A 394 0.28 10.95 6.64
N SER A 395 -0.61 11.31 5.71
CA SER A 395 -1.56 12.40 5.89
C SER A 395 -2.62 12.05 6.93
N ALA A 396 -2.97 10.77 7.05
CA ALA A 396 -3.94 10.28 8.01
C ALA A 396 -3.73 8.80 8.35
N ILE A 397 -4.38 8.34 9.41
CA ILE A 397 -4.53 6.91 9.73
C ILE A 397 -6.00 6.50 9.74
N LEU A 398 -6.27 5.27 9.32
CA LEU A 398 -7.55 4.59 9.48
C LEU A 398 -7.32 3.23 10.14
N MET A 399 -7.89 3.05 11.33
CA MET A 399 -7.72 1.85 12.13
C MET A 399 -9.03 1.07 12.21
N TYR A 400 -9.01 -0.16 11.70
CA TYR A 400 -10.13 -1.09 11.85
C TYR A 400 -10.16 -1.63 13.28
N PRO A 401 -11.35 -1.83 13.89
CA PRO A 401 -11.42 -2.41 15.22
C PRO A 401 -10.90 -3.85 15.26
N ARG A 402 -10.99 -4.56 14.12
CA ARG A 402 -10.45 -5.89 13.90
C ARG A 402 -9.90 -6.03 12.49
N ALA A 403 -8.89 -6.87 12.32
CA ALA A 403 -8.41 -7.36 11.04
C ALA A 403 -8.50 -8.88 10.98
N SER A 404 -9.01 -9.39 9.88
CA SER A 404 -9.02 -10.82 9.54
C SER A 404 -8.30 -11.04 8.22
N VAL A 405 -7.70 -12.22 8.07
CA VAL A 405 -7.04 -12.57 6.81
C VAL A 405 -8.06 -12.76 5.70
N LEU A 406 -7.80 -12.11 4.57
CA LEU A 406 -8.59 -12.13 3.35
C LEU A 406 -8.83 -13.59 2.90
N PRO A 407 -10.10 -14.08 2.92
CA PRO A 407 -10.40 -15.49 2.63
C PRO A 407 -9.96 -15.93 1.24
N SER A 408 -10.02 -15.04 0.25
CA SER A 408 -9.61 -15.34 -1.13
C SER A 408 -8.10 -15.57 -1.27
N SER A 409 -7.29 -15.18 -0.28
CA SER A 409 -5.85 -15.50 -0.27
C SER A 409 -5.57 -17.01 -0.14
N VAL A 410 -6.53 -17.80 0.36
CA VAL A 410 -6.44 -19.27 0.49
C VAL A 410 -6.22 -19.95 -0.86
N TRP A 411 -6.71 -19.37 -1.97
CA TRP A 411 -6.44 -19.91 -3.29
C TRP A 411 -4.93 -20.02 -3.55
N TYR A 412 -4.14 -19.03 -3.14
CA TYR A 412 -2.70 -19.02 -3.34
C TYR A 412 -1.95 -19.97 -2.40
N GLU A 413 -2.47 -20.20 -1.19
CA GLU A 413 -1.88 -21.15 -0.24
C GLU A 413 -1.89 -22.58 -0.79
N THR A 414 -2.85 -22.89 -1.68
CA THR A 414 -3.05 -24.25 -2.22
C THR A 414 -2.60 -24.39 -3.68
N ASN A 415 -2.85 -23.38 -4.51
CA ASN A 415 -2.74 -23.50 -5.97
C ASN A 415 -1.53 -22.79 -6.56
N PHE A 416 -0.86 -21.93 -5.80
CA PHE A 416 0.27 -21.18 -6.32
C PHE A 416 1.51 -22.06 -6.44
N ARG A 417 2.00 -22.26 -7.67
CA ARG A 417 3.12 -23.19 -7.98
C ARG A 417 4.31 -22.54 -8.68
N ASP A 418 4.40 -21.21 -8.63
CA ASP A 418 5.45 -20.45 -9.31
C ASP A 418 6.77 -20.33 -8.52
#